data_AF-A0A9X8ZY84-F1
#
_entry.id   AF-A0A9X8ZY84-F1
#
_cell.length_a   1.000
_cell.length_b   1.000
_cell.length_c   1.000
_cell.angle_alpha   90.00
_cell.angle_beta   90.00
_cell.angle_gamma   90.00
#
_symmetry.space_group_name_H-M   'P 1'
#
loop_
_entity.id
_entity.type
_entity.pdbx_description
1 polymer ?
#
loop_
_entity_poly.entity_id
_entity_poly.type
_entity_poly.pdbx_seq_one_letter_code
_entity_poly.pdbx_strand_id
1 'polypeptide(L)' 'VNGPWYDYTGFPKERREVYYKKVREQVEKAGYPVVDFSGHEYDKYFLKDTIHLGWKGWIYFDEAVQKFNSEK' A
#
# COMPACT_ATOMS: atom_id res chain seq x y z
N VAL A 1 -4.30 -4.02 -1.16
CA VAL A 1 -4.74 -5.27 -1.84
C VAL A 1 -5.48 -4.92 -3.13
N ASN A 2 -5.85 -5.89 -3.97
CA ASN A 2 -6.59 -5.59 -5.21
C ASN A 2 -8.05 -5.28 -4.87
N GLY A 3 -8.44 -4.00 -4.99
CA GLY A 3 -9.76 -3.48 -4.63
C GLY A 3 -10.89 -4.24 -5.33
N PRO A 4 -10.90 -4.30 -6.67
CA PRO A 4 -11.91 -5.07 -7.42
C PRO A 4 -12.02 -6.54 -7.00
N TRP A 5 -10.90 -7.21 -6.70
CA TRP A 5 -10.94 -8.60 -6.22
C TRP A 5 -11.56 -8.73 -4.83
N TYR A 6 -11.28 -7.78 -3.93
CA TYR A 6 -11.84 -7.79 -2.58
C TYR A 6 -13.32 -7.41 -2.55
N ASP A 7 -13.74 -6.51 -3.43
CA ASP A 7 -15.15 -6.18 -3.62
C ASP A 7 -15.93 -7.40 -4.15
N TYR A 8 -15.35 -8.17 -5.08
CA TYR A 8 -15.93 -9.41 -5.57
C TYR A 8 -16.03 -10.51 -4.51
N THR A 9 -14.99 -10.67 -3.68
CA THR A 9 -14.97 -11.71 -2.63
C THR A 9 -15.72 -11.30 -1.36
N GLY A 10 -16.24 -10.07 -1.29
CA GLY A 10 -17.08 -9.60 -0.18
C GLY A 10 -16.30 -9.18 1.06
N PHE A 11 -15.01 -8.88 0.95
CA PHE A 11 -14.25 -8.30 2.06
C PHE A 11 -14.34 -6.77 1.99
N PRO A 12 -14.97 -6.11 2.98
CA PRO A 12 -15.30 -4.68 2.89
C PRO A 12 -14.07 -3.77 3.00
N LYS A 13 -14.11 -2.63 2.29
CA LYS A 13 -13.03 -1.63 2.29
C LYS A 13 -12.80 -1.04 3.67
N GLU A 14 -13.87 -0.80 4.42
CA GLU A 14 -13.83 -0.22 5.76
C GLU A 14 -12.98 -1.05 6.72
N ARG A 15 -12.99 -2.38 6.57
CA ARG A 15 -12.17 -3.28 7.39
C ARG A 15 -10.69 -3.21 7.01
N ARG A 16 -10.37 -2.95 5.74
CA ARG A 16 -9.00 -2.72 5.29
C ARG A 16 -8.47 -1.39 5.80
N GLU A 17 -9.27 -0.33 5.72
CA GLU A 17 -8.91 1.01 6.23
C GLU A 17 -8.59 0.99 7.73
N VAL A 18 -9.38 0.27 8.53
CA VAL A 18 -9.09 0.08 9.97
C VAL A 18 -7.71 -0.57 10.18
N TYR A 19 -7.36 -1.57 9.36
CA TYR A 19 -6.07 -2.23 9.46
C TYR A 19 -4.92 -1.31 9.02
N TYR A 20 -5.05 -0.61 7.87
CA TYR A 20 -4.03 0.30 7.36
C TYR A 20 -3.74 1.43 8.36
N LYS A 21 -4.80 2.04 8.91
CA LYS A 21 -4.69 3.04 9.96
C LYS A 21 -3.92 2.52 11.17
N LYS A 22 -4.27 1.33 11.67
CA LYS A 22 -3.59 0.72 12.83
C LYS A 22 -2.11 0.52 12.59
N VAL A 23 -1.72 -0.02 11.43
CA VAL A 23 -0.30 -0.25 11.09
C VAL A 23 0.45 1.07 11.00
N ARG A 24 -0.12 2.05 10.30
CA ARG A 24 0.45 3.39 10.16
C ARG A 24 0.69 4.05 11.52
N GLU A 25 -0.33 4.09 12.38
CA GLU A 25 -0.23 4.66 13.72
C GLU A 25 0.85 4.00 14.57
N GLN A 26 1.02 2.67 14.46
CA GLN A 26 2.06 1.95 15.20
C GLN A 26 3.47 2.32 14.72
N VAL A 27 3.69 2.43 13.41
CA VAL A 27 4.99 2.80 12.83
C VAL A 27 5.34 4.26 13.14
N GLU A 28 4.38 5.17 12.97
CA GLU A 28 4.53 6.60 13.29
C GLU A 28 4.82 6.81 14.79
N LYS A 29 4.11 6.11 15.68
CA LYS A 29 4.35 6.17 17.13
C LYS A 29 5.74 5.68 17.53
N ALA A 30 6.29 4.72 16.78
CA ALA A 30 7.65 4.22 16.99
C ALA A 30 8.74 5.17 16.43
N GLY A 31 8.36 6.25 15.73
CA GLY A 31 9.28 7.26 15.20
C GLY A 31 9.94 6.88 13.87
N TYR A 32 9.39 5.90 13.15
CA TYR A 32 9.91 5.50 11.84
C TYR A 32 9.11 6.13 10.70
N PRO A 33 9.77 6.49 9.57
CA PRO A 33 9.07 6.91 8.37
C PRO A 33 8.29 5.73 7.76
N VAL A 34 7.15 6.03 7.14
CA VAL A 34 6.31 5.04 6.45
C VAL A 34 5.82 5.61 5.13
N VAL A 35 5.93 4.81 4.06
CA VAL A 35 5.24 5.05 2.79
C VAL A 35 4.03 4.12 2.72
N ASP A 36 2.88 4.69 2.39
CA ASP A 36 1.59 3.99 2.41
C ASP A 36 1.00 3.94 1.00
N PHE A 37 0.88 2.75 0.43
CA PHE A 37 0.30 2.50 -0.88
C PHE A 37 -1.14 1.98 -0.83
N SER A 38 -1.78 1.98 0.35
CA SER A 38 -3.18 1.56 0.50
C SER A 38 -4.15 2.40 -0.33
N GLY A 39 -3.79 3.63 -0.73
CA GLY A 39 -4.59 4.44 -1.65
C GLY A 39 -4.69 3.90 -3.09
N HIS A 40 -3.87 2.90 -3.46
CA HIS A 40 -3.76 2.40 -4.84
C HIS A 40 -4.47 1.06 -5.09
N GLU A 41 -5.42 0.65 -4.25
CA GLU A 41 -6.13 -0.64 -4.41
C GLU A 41 -6.86 -0.79 -5.75
N TYR A 42 -7.31 0.33 -6.33
CA TYR A 42 -8.09 0.37 -7.57
C TYR A 42 -7.28 0.81 -8.79
N ASP A 43 -5.98 1.05 -8.61
CA ASP A 43 -5.10 1.45 -9.70
C ASP A 43 -4.80 0.26 -10.61
N LYS A 44 -5.10 0.41 -11.90
CA LYS A 44 -4.74 -0.61 -12.90
C LYS A 44 -3.22 -0.86 -12.88
N TYR A 45 -2.84 -2.13 -12.88
CA TYR A 45 -1.46 -2.63 -12.90
C TYR A 45 -0.60 -2.28 -11.68
N PHE A 46 -1.18 -1.74 -10.60
CA PHE A 46 -0.46 -1.49 -9.36
C PHE A 46 -0.11 -2.79 -8.62
N LEU A 47 -1.01 -3.77 -8.68
CA LEU A 47 -0.82 -5.11 -8.14
C LEU A 47 -0.72 -6.13 -9.26
N LYS A 48 0.15 -7.13 -9.09
CA LYS A 48 0.32 -8.24 -10.03
C LYS A 48 -0.81 -9.24 -9.93
N ASP A 49 -1.24 -9.49 -8.70
CA ASP A 49 -2.29 -10.44 -8.34
C ASP A 49 -3.18 -9.84 -7.24
N THR A 50 -3.74 -10.68 -6.38
CA THR A 50 -4.68 -10.27 -5.33
C THR A 50 -4.03 -9.41 -4.24
N ILE A 51 -2.71 -9.56 -3.99
CA ILE A 51 -2.02 -8.93 -2.85
C ILE A 51 -0.59 -8.43 -3.14
N HIS A 52 0.11 -8.95 -4.14
CA HIS A 52 1.51 -8.59 -4.40
C HIS A 52 1.64 -7.37 -5.32
N LEU A 53 2.64 -6.53 -5.07
CA LEU A 53 3.01 -5.40 -5.94
C LEU A 53 3.29 -5.89 -7.37
N GLY A 54 2.75 -5.15 -8.33
CA GLY A 54 2.91 -5.37 -9.76
C GLY A 54 3.66 -4.23 -10.42
N TRP A 55 3.60 -4.19 -11.76
CA TRP A 55 4.37 -3.27 -12.60
C TRP A 55 4.38 -1.82 -12.13
N LYS A 56 3.21 -1.18 -12.02
CA LYS A 56 3.11 0.22 -11.58
C LYS A 56 3.50 0.36 -10.10
N GLY A 57 3.13 -0.60 -9.26
CA GLY A 57 3.45 -0.59 -7.84
C GLY A 57 4.95 -0.64 -7.56
N TRP A 58 5.71 -1.41 -8.35
CA TRP A 58 7.17 -1.47 -8.24
C TRP A 58 7.86 -0.16 -8.60
N ILE A 59 7.32 0.63 -9.54
CA ILE A 59 7.87 1.96 -9.86
C ILE A 59 7.69 2.91 -8.67
N TYR A 60 6.49 2.95 -8.07
CA TYR A 60 6.24 3.79 -6.89
C TYR A 60 7.10 3.38 -5.69
N PHE A 61 7.29 2.07 -5.50
CA PHE A 61 8.19 1.54 -4.48
C PHE A 61 9.64 1.97 -4.73
N ASP A 62 10.13 1.81 -5.96
CA ASP A 62 11.50 2.18 -6.35
C ASP A 62 11.74 3.68 -6.15
N GLU A 63 10.82 4.54 -6.58
CA GLU A 63 10.90 6.00 -6.33
C GLU A 63 10.96 6.34 -4.83
N ALA A 64 10.17 5.66 -4.00
CA ALA A 64 10.18 5.86 -2.55
C ALA A 64 11.52 5.42 -1.91
N VAL A 65 12.08 4.29 -2.35
CA VAL A 65 13.38 3.79 -1.89
C VAL A 65 14.51 4.70 -2.36
N GLN A 66 14.49 5.13 -3.62
CA GLN A 66 15.48 6.06 -4.17
C GLN A 66 15.46 7.38 -3.39
N LYS A 67 14.27 7.94 -3.14
CA LYS A 67 14.10 9.16 -2.33
C LYS A 67 14.72 8.99 -0.94
N PHE A 68 14.34 7.92 -0.22
CA PHE A 68 14.88 7.61 1.10
C PHE A 68 16.41 7.46 1.11
N ASN A 69 16.98 6.88 0.05
CA ASN A 69 18.44 6.72 -0.06
C ASN A 69 19.16 8.02 -0.43
N SER A 70 18.51 8.92 -1.18
CA SER A 70 19.06 10.22 -1.58
C SER A 70 18.98 11.30 -0.51
N GLU A 71 18.09 11.15 0.47
CA GLU A 71 17.94 12.05 1.64
C GLU A 71 18.95 11.76 2.76
N LYS A 72 19.84 10.77 2.58
CA LYS A 72 20.99 10.49 3.44
C LYS A 72 22.22 11.25 2.98
#